data_AF-A0A350HY38-F1
#
_entry.id   AF-A0A350HY38-F1
#
_cell.length_a   1.000
_cell.length_b   1.000
_cell.length_c   1.000
_cell.angle_alpha   90.00
_cell.angle_beta   90.00
_cell.angle_gamma   90.00
#
_symmetry.space_group_name_H-M   'P 1'
#
loop_
_entity.id
_entity.type
_entity.pdbx_description
1 polymer ?
#
loop_
_entity_poly.entity_id
_entity_poly.type
_entity_poly.pdbx_seq_one_letter_code
_entity_poly.pdbx_strand_id
1 'polypeptide(L)'
;DDQYQLIADYLNAGKPVMGFRTATHAFTGKGATGDFRWGQFGLKILGETWISHHGRHKGQGTRAVLEPQNANHPVLNGVGDIFGPTDVYGIRNLDPAKSTILFRGAVTATLDEDSPAIEGPKNDPMMPLAWFRTYTAPNGTSEGQAFCTTLGASVDMLDKDLRRLFVNTAYHLTGLKTNKAADVQFVDHFQPTFYGFNNVKGYYRKRNLRISDFKLGSNASTGLANPKSAPAWRPMLPF
;
A
#
# COMPACT_ATOMS: atom_id res chain seq x y z
N ASP A 1 -17.15 10.75 -17.46
CA ASP A 1 -15.75 10.47 -17.81
C ASP A 1 -15.63 8.97 -17.95
N ASP A 2 -15.32 8.50 -19.15
CA ASP A 2 -15.33 7.08 -19.50
C ASP A 2 -14.35 6.27 -18.65
N GLN A 3 -13.30 6.92 -18.11
CA GLN A 3 -12.33 6.27 -17.21
C GLN A 3 -12.97 5.83 -15.89
N TYR A 4 -13.87 6.63 -15.33
CA TYR A 4 -14.59 6.25 -14.11
C TYR A 4 -15.54 5.10 -14.35
N GLN A 5 -16.20 5.05 -15.52
CA GLN A 5 -17.15 3.99 -15.83
C GLN A 5 -16.46 2.61 -15.87
N LEU A 6 -15.27 2.51 -16.45
CA LEU A 6 -14.50 1.26 -16.49
C LEU A 6 -14.19 0.72 -15.09
N ILE A 7 -13.82 1.60 -14.15
CA ILE A 7 -13.55 1.21 -12.77
C ILE A 7 -14.85 0.86 -12.06
N ALA A 8 -15.94 1.61 -12.28
CA ALA A 8 -17.24 1.30 -11.71
C ALA A 8 -17.75 -0.07 -12.17
N ASP A 9 -17.66 -0.40 -13.46
CA ASP A 9 -18.11 -1.68 -14.00
C ASP A 9 -17.31 -2.86 -13.42
N TYR A 10 -15.99 -2.68 -13.23
CA TYR A 10 -15.15 -3.64 -12.55
C TYR A 10 -15.61 -3.90 -11.10
N LEU A 11 -15.86 -2.82 -10.34
CA LEU A 11 -16.33 -2.93 -8.95
C LEU A 11 -17.77 -3.48 -8.86
N ASN A 12 -18.65 -3.09 -9.79
CA ASN A 12 -20.03 -3.57 -9.91
C ASN A 12 -20.12 -5.06 -10.26
N ALA A 13 -19.06 -5.63 -10.82
CA ALA A 13 -18.92 -7.06 -11.02
C ALA A 13 -18.30 -7.80 -9.81
N GLY A 14 -18.14 -7.13 -8.66
CA GLY A 14 -17.61 -7.71 -7.42
C GLY A 14 -16.15 -8.15 -7.51
N LYS A 15 -15.38 -7.56 -8.42
CA LYS A 15 -14.02 -8.01 -8.73
C LYS A 15 -13.01 -7.67 -7.62
N PRO A 16 -11.93 -8.45 -7.47
CA PRO A 16 -10.95 -8.21 -6.42
C PRO A 16 -10.24 -6.87 -6.55
N VAL A 17 -9.94 -6.23 -5.42
CA VAL A 17 -9.18 -4.97 -5.36
C VAL A 17 -7.97 -5.14 -4.44
N MET A 18 -6.82 -4.60 -4.84
CA MET A 18 -5.66 -4.47 -3.96
C MET A 18 -5.25 -3.01 -3.91
N GLY A 19 -5.29 -2.42 -2.71
CA GLY A 19 -4.84 -1.07 -2.43
C GLY A 19 -3.56 -1.08 -1.59
N PHE A 20 -2.59 -0.27 -1.98
CA PHE A 20 -1.41 0.05 -1.18
C PHE A 20 -1.21 1.56 -1.18
N ARG A 21 -0.32 2.08 -0.34
CA ARG A 21 -0.07 3.53 -0.21
C ARG A 21 0.09 4.20 -1.60
N THR A 22 -0.67 5.21 -1.97
CA THR A 22 -1.65 6.03 -1.21
C THR A 22 -3.12 5.79 -1.64
N ALA A 23 -3.50 4.54 -1.92
CA ALA A 23 -4.79 4.19 -2.53
C ALA A 23 -6.04 4.59 -1.71
N THR A 24 -5.91 4.76 -0.39
CA THR A 24 -7.01 5.23 0.49
C THR A 24 -7.55 6.61 0.11
N HIS A 25 -6.81 7.36 -0.70
CA HIS A 25 -7.21 8.68 -1.22
C HIS A 25 -6.80 8.86 -2.69
N ALA A 26 -6.93 7.79 -3.49
CA ALA A 26 -6.57 7.81 -4.92
C ALA A 26 -7.37 8.82 -5.76
N PHE A 27 -8.58 9.18 -5.32
CA PHE A 27 -9.48 10.07 -6.04
C PHE A 27 -9.79 11.31 -5.20
N THR A 28 -9.35 12.48 -5.64
CA THR A 28 -9.45 13.75 -4.89
C THR A 28 -10.44 14.76 -5.52
N GLY A 29 -11.15 14.35 -6.57
CA GLY A 29 -12.10 15.18 -7.32
C GLY A 29 -13.57 14.99 -6.94
N LYS A 30 -14.45 15.69 -7.66
CA LYS A 30 -15.92 15.60 -7.51
C LYS A 30 -16.56 14.53 -8.41
N GLY A 31 -15.76 13.67 -9.05
CA GLY A 31 -16.25 12.62 -9.94
C GLY A 31 -17.23 11.69 -9.22
N ALA A 32 -18.25 11.24 -9.95
CA ALA A 32 -19.19 10.24 -9.48
C ALA A 32 -19.63 9.31 -10.63
N THR A 33 -20.05 8.10 -10.28
CA THR A 33 -20.76 7.16 -11.17
C THR A 33 -22.01 6.69 -10.47
N GLY A 34 -23.19 7.03 -10.99
CA GLY A 34 -24.43 6.94 -10.23
C GLY A 34 -24.32 7.74 -8.92
N ASP A 35 -24.72 7.13 -7.79
CA ASP A 35 -24.63 7.74 -6.46
C ASP A 35 -23.24 7.57 -5.81
N PHE A 36 -22.35 6.80 -6.43
CA PHE A 36 -21.03 6.55 -5.89
C PHE A 36 -20.09 7.71 -6.18
N ARG A 37 -19.67 8.42 -5.12
CA ARG A 37 -18.70 9.51 -5.18
C ARG A 37 -17.28 8.94 -5.13
N TRP A 38 -16.47 9.16 -6.16
CA TRP A 38 -15.13 8.60 -6.25
C TRP A 38 -14.21 9.03 -5.11
N GLY A 39 -14.39 10.24 -4.56
CA GLY A 39 -13.70 10.68 -3.34
C GLY A 39 -13.94 9.82 -2.09
N GLN A 40 -14.93 8.91 -2.11
CA GLN A 40 -15.22 7.95 -1.05
C GLN A 40 -14.65 6.55 -1.34
N PHE A 41 -13.93 6.35 -2.45
CA PHE A 41 -13.39 5.05 -2.85
C PHE A 41 -12.62 4.37 -1.73
N GLY A 42 -11.67 5.06 -1.09
CA GLY A 42 -10.89 4.48 0.00
C GLY A 42 -11.78 3.96 1.11
N LEU A 43 -12.69 4.80 1.62
CA LEU A 43 -13.58 4.42 2.71
C LEU A 43 -14.54 3.28 2.33
N LYS A 44 -15.13 3.33 1.14
CA LYS A 44 -16.19 2.39 0.72
C LYS A 44 -15.64 1.06 0.21
N ILE A 45 -14.49 1.08 -0.47
CA ILE A 45 -13.89 -0.10 -1.11
C ILE A 45 -12.75 -0.68 -0.27
N LEU A 46 -11.81 0.16 0.18
CA LEU A 46 -10.65 -0.30 0.96
C LEU A 46 -10.91 -0.33 2.47
N GLY A 47 -11.95 0.38 2.92
CA GLY A 47 -12.35 0.47 4.33
C GLY A 47 -11.77 1.64 5.09
N GLU A 48 -10.95 2.48 4.46
CA GLU A 48 -10.37 3.64 5.10
C GLU A 48 -10.06 4.76 4.10
N THR A 49 -10.16 6.00 4.54
CA THR A 49 -9.76 7.21 3.83
C THR A 49 -8.47 7.79 4.42
N TRP A 50 -7.90 8.82 3.80
CA TRP A 50 -6.82 9.56 4.43
C TRP A 50 -7.29 10.24 5.73
N ILE A 51 -6.65 9.91 6.85
CA ILE A 51 -6.89 10.52 8.17
C ILE A 51 -5.69 11.37 8.61
N SER A 52 -4.55 10.71 8.84
CA SER A 52 -3.35 11.39 9.36
C SER A 52 -2.11 10.51 9.23
N HIS A 53 -0.94 11.14 9.38
CA HIS A 53 0.26 10.43 9.79
C HIS A 53 0.16 10.12 11.30
N HIS A 54 0.21 8.85 11.67
CA HIS A 54 0.27 8.40 13.06
C HIS A 54 1.70 8.49 13.60
N GLY A 55 2.68 8.04 12.81
CA GLY A 55 4.10 8.30 13.03
C GLY A 55 4.52 9.70 12.56
N ARG A 56 5.68 10.19 13.01
CA ARG A 56 6.28 11.43 12.50
C ARG A 56 6.69 11.22 11.04
N HIS A 57 6.01 11.93 10.15
CA HIS A 57 6.22 11.86 8.71
C HIS A 57 7.70 11.99 8.33
N LYS A 58 8.21 11.04 7.53
CA LYS A 58 9.61 10.98 7.05
C LYS A 58 10.69 10.94 8.13
N GLY A 59 10.33 10.59 9.37
CA GLY A 59 11.30 10.51 10.47
C GLY A 59 11.08 9.35 11.43
N GLN A 60 10.07 8.51 11.17
CA GLN A 60 9.74 7.29 11.89
C GLN A 60 9.25 6.27 10.87
N GLY A 61 9.68 5.01 11.02
CA GLY A 61 9.28 3.90 10.18
C GLY A 61 8.07 3.15 10.73
N THR A 62 7.78 2.05 10.07
CA THR A 62 6.70 1.13 10.39
C THR A 62 7.25 -0.28 10.43
N ARG A 63 7.20 -0.93 11.61
CA ARG A 63 7.40 -2.38 11.71
C ARG A 63 6.05 -3.07 11.76
N ALA A 64 5.84 -4.05 10.88
CA ALA A 64 4.62 -4.85 10.89
C ALA A 64 4.65 -5.82 12.08
N VAL A 65 3.59 -5.80 12.87
CA VAL A 65 3.36 -6.72 13.98
C VAL A 65 2.17 -7.60 13.60
N LEU A 66 2.41 -8.91 13.55
CA LEU A 66 1.39 -9.88 13.15
C LEU A 66 0.19 -9.84 14.09
N GLU A 67 -1.03 -9.81 13.53
CA GLU A 67 -2.27 -9.97 14.30
C GLU A 67 -2.46 -11.45 14.66
N PRO A 68 -2.30 -11.86 15.93
CA PRO A 68 -2.24 -13.28 16.29
C PRO A 68 -3.49 -14.06 15.89
N GLN A 69 -4.66 -13.40 15.92
CA GLN A 69 -5.94 -14.01 15.56
C GLN A 69 -6.00 -14.46 14.09
N ASN A 70 -5.21 -13.82 13.21
CA ASN A 70 -5.22 -14.07 11.77
C ASN A 70 -3.89 -14.63 11.25
N ALA A 71 -3.00 -15.09 12.15
CA ALA A 71 -1.66 -15.59 11.83
C ALA A 71 -1.63 -16.77 10.85
N ASN A 72 -2.72 -17.55 10.77
CA ASN A 72 -2.83 -18.70 9.88
C ASN A 72 -3.39 -18.35 8.48
N HIS A 73 -3.57 -17.06 8.15
CA HIS A 73 -4.12 -16.68 6.86
C HIS A 73 -3.17 -17.10 5.71
N PRO A 74 -3.65 -17.76 4.62
CA PRO A 74 -2.78 -18.30 3.57
C PRO A 74 -1.87 -17.28 2.85
N VAL A 75 -2.19 -15.99 2.95
CA VAL A 75 -1.35 -14.94 2.35
C VAL A 75 -0.07 -14.66 3.13
N LEU A 76 -0.01 -15.13 4.39
CA LEU A 76 1.15 -15.01 5.26
C LEU A 76 2.17 -16.13 5.03
N ASN A 77 1.90 -17.07 4.12
CA ASN A 77 2.82 -18.15 3.77
C ASN A 77 4.18 -17.60 3.31
N GLY A 78 5.21 -17.90 4.11
CA GLY A 78 6.59 -17.46 3.86
C GLY A 78 6.82 -15.97 4.06
N VAL A 79 5.87 -15.22 4.61
CA VAL A 79 6.04 -13.80 4.95
C VAL A 79 6.69 -13.69 6.33
N GLY A 80 7.90 -13.13 6.37
CA GLY A 80 8.68 -12.89 7.58
C GLY A 80 8.42 -11.52 8.23
N ASP A 81 9.48 -10.89 8.72
CA ASP A 81 9.44 -9.51 9.23
C ASP A 81 9.23 -8.53 8.07
N ILE A 82 8.40 -7.51 8.29
CA ILE A 82 8.19 -6.44 7.31
C ILE A 82 8.53 -5.13 7.96
N PHE A 83 9.45 -4.40 7.34
CA PHE A 83 9.77 -3.03 7.70
C PHE A 83 9.55 -2.07 6.54
N GLY A 84 8.74 -1.05 6.80
CA GLY A 84 8.56 0.10 5.91
C GLY A 84 9.36 1.29 6.42
N PRO A 85 10.32 1.86 5.66
CA PRO A 85 10.89 3.18 5.90
C PRO A 85 9.90 4.30 5.52
N THR A 86 8.67 4.14 5.99
CA THR A 86 7.54 5.05 5.88
C THR A 86 6.82 5.13 7.22
N ASP A 87 6.26 6.30 7.48
CA ASP A 87 5.41 6.56 8.64
C ASP A 87 4.10 5.75 8.62
N VAL A 88 3.69 5.25 9.79
CA VAL A 88 2.39 4.62 10.03
C VAL A 88 1.27 5.63 9.77
N TYR A 89 0.20 5.20 9.10
CA TYR A 89 -1.03 5.98 8.92
C TYR A 89 -2.02 5.75 10.06
N GLY A 90 -2.79 6.79 10.40
CA GLY A 90 -3.92 6.66 11.33
C GLY A 90 -5.11 5.98 10.66
N ILE A 91 -5.74 5.04 11.37
CA ILE A 91 -6.91 4.28 10.92
C ILE A 91 -8.01 4.41 11.98
N ARG A 92 -9.26 4.64 11.55
CA ARG A 92 -10.42 4.85 12.43
C ARG A 92 -11.71 4.20 11.94
N ASN A 93 -11.80 3.83 10.66
CA ASN A 93 -13.07 3.47 10.03
C ASN A 93 -13.23 1.97 9.68
N LEU A 94 -12.27 1.12 10.08
CA LEU A 94 -12.39 -0.31 9.83
C LEU A 94 -13.55 -0.90 10.62
N ASP A 95 -14.47 -1.53 9.88
CA ASP A 95 -15.56 -2.30 10.44
C ASP A 95 -15.03 -3.70 10.77
N PRO A 96 -14.96 -4.11 12.06
CA PRO A 96 -14.42 -5.40 12.46
C PRO A 96 -15.27 -6.57 11.95
N ALA A 97 -16.56 -6.36 11.64
CA ALA A 97 -17.42 -7.40 11.07
C ALA A 97 -17.13 -7.64 9.58
N LYS A 98 -16.48 -6.69 8.90
CA LYS A 98 -16.17 -6.76 7.47
C LYS A 98 -14.68 -6.83 7.17
N SER A 99 -13.82 -6.80 8.19
CA SER A 99 -12.37 -6.64 8.00
C SER A 99 -11.59 -7.72 8.75
N THR A 100 -10.56 -8.26 8.08
CA THR A 100 -9.60 -9.21 8.67
C THR A 100 -8.23 -8.55 8.70
N ILE A 101 -7.78 -8.10 9.87
CA ILE A 101 -6.48 -7.45 10.04
C ILE A 101 -5.39 -8.52 10.07
N LEU A 102 -4.38 -8.40 9.22
CA LEU A 102 -3.23 -9.32 9.20
C LEU A 102 -2.05 -8.76 9.99
N PHE A 103 -1.82 -7.46 9.87
CA PHE A 103 -0.72 -6.77 10.55
C PHE A 103 -1.20 -5.47 11.18
N ARG A 104 -0.55 -5.10 12.27
CA ARG A 104 -0.58 -3.76 12.87
C ARG A 104 0.77 -3.07 12.68
N GLY A 105 0.79 -1.76 12.67
CA GLY A 105 1.99 -0.96 12.45
C GLY A 105 2.53 -0.43 13.77
N ALA A 106 3.67 -0.96 14.21
CA ALA A 106 4.46 -0.35 15.27
C ALA A 106 5.24 0.84 14.68
N VAL A 107 5.07 2.01 15.28
CA VAL A 107 5.88 3.20 15.00
C VAL A 107 7.29 2.97 15.55
N THR A 108 8.32 3.16 14.73
CA THR A 108 9.73 3.06 15.16
C THR A 108 10.35 4.44 15.43
N ALA A 109 11.48 4.47 16.14
CA ALA A 109 12.17 5.71 16.50
C ALA A 109 12.74 6.45 15.28
N THR A 110 13.23 5.73 14.28
CA THR A 110 13.81 6.26 13.04
C THR A 110 13.31 5.47 11.82
N LEU A 111 13.81 5.81 10.63
CA LEU A 111 13.54 5.06 9.40
C LEU A 111 14.48 3.86 9.21
N ASP A 112 15.39 3.61 10.15
CA ASP A 112 16.31 2.47 10.09
C ASP A 112 15.57 1.16 10.32
N GLU A 113 15.94 0.11 9.59
CA GLU A 113 15.35 -1.23 9.69
C GLU A 113 15.59 -1.84 11.07
N ASP A 114 16.72 -1.54 11.72
CA ASP A 114 17.01 -2.01 13.08
C ASP A 114 16.45 -1.07 14.16
N SER A 115 15.72 -0.01 13.78
CA SER A 115 15.16 0.93 14.72
C SER A 115 14.16 0.24 15.66
N PRO A 116 14.28 0.45 16.98
CA PRO A 116 13.29 -0.07 17.92
C PRO A 116 11.94 0.63 17.72
N ALA A 117 10.87 -0.07 18.10
CA ALA A 117 9.56 0.54 18.29
C ALA A 117 9.64 1.60 19.40
N ILE A 118 8.92 2.72 19.25
CA ILE A 118 8.81 3.70 20.33
C ILE A 118 7.90 3.17 21.44
N GLU A 119 8.16 3.57 22.66
CA GLU A 119 7.26 3.34 23.80
C GLU A 119 6.12 4.36 23.83
N GLY A 120 5.04 4.00 24.54
CA GLY A 120 3.93 4.90 24.85
C GLY A 120 2.75 4.81 23.87
N PRO A 121 1.83 5.79 23.96
CA PRO A 121 0.45 5.65 23.44
C PRO A 121 0.35 5.56 21.91
N LYS A 122 1.44 5.81 21.17
CA LYS A 122 1.45 5.61 19.71
C LYS A 122 1.47 4.13 19.32
N ASN A 123 1.96 3.26 20.18
CA ASN A 123 1.97 1.81 19.92
C ASN A 123 1.00 1.04 20.82
N ASP A 124 0.14 1.76 21.56
CA ASP A 124 -0.83 1.18 22.49
C ASP A 124 -2.21 1.86 22.37
N PRO A 125 -3.12 1.35 21.50
CA PRO A 125 -2.91 0.24 20.57
C PRO A 125 -2.18 0.66 19.28
N MET A 126 -1.53 -0.30 18.62
CA MET A 126 -1.00 -0.12 17.26
C MET A 126 -2.12 0.00 16.22
N MET A 127 -1.88 0.80 15.18
CA MET A 127 -2.82 0.99 14.07
C MET A 127 -2.86 -0.25 13.16
N PRO A 128 -4.02 -0.64 12.62
CA PRO A 128 -4.10 -1.58 11.50
C PRO A 128 -3.17 -1.17 10.35
N LEU A 129 -2.46 -2.13 9.77
CA LEU A 129 -1.44 -1.90 8.73
C LEU A 129 -1.76 -2.58 7.41
N ALA A 130 -2.25 -3.81 7.47
CA ALA A 130 -2.66 -4.60 6.32
C ALA A 130 -3.91 -5.41 6.68
N TRP A 131 -4.94 -5.36 5.84
CA TRP A 131 -6.21 -6.04 6.10
C TRP A 131 -6.93 -6.45 4.82
N PHE A 132 -7.73 -7.49 4.91
CA PHE A 132 -8.79 -7.78 3.95
C PHE A 132 -10.08 -7.10 4.38
N ARG A 133 -10.95 -6.81 3.40
CA ARG A 133 -12.29 -6.28 3.61
C ARG A 133 -13.25 -6.73 2.53
N THR A 134 -14.45 -7.13 2.92
CA THR A 134 -15.58 -7.24 1.99
C THR A 134 -16.17 -5.85 1.72
N TYR A 135 -16.24 -5.46 0.45
CA TYR A 135 -16.86 -4.20 0.01
C TYR A 135 -18.17 -4.45 -0.73
N THR A 136 -19.08 -3.49 -0.62
CA THR A 136 -20.31 -3.46 -1.43
C THR A 136 -20.04 -2.65 -2.70
N ALA A 137 -20.45 -3.18 -3.85
CA ALA A 137 -20.27 -2.54 -5.13
C ALA A 137 -20.90 -1.13 -5.18
N PRO A 138 -20.37 -0.21 -6.00
CA PRO A 138 -20.92 1.14 -6.21
C PRO A 138 -22.42 1.18 -6.50
N ASN A 139 -22.95 0.22 -7.27
CA ASN A 139 -24.37 0.12 -7.60
C ASN A 139 -25.22 -0.67 -6.57
N GLY A 140 -24.58 -1.21 -5.53
CA GLY A 140 -25.25 -1.99 -4.48
C GLY A 140 -25.65 -3.42 -4.85
N THR A 141 -25.31 -3.92 -6.06
CA THR A 141 -25.83 -5.22 -6.54
C THR A 141 -24.95 -6.43 -6.22
N SER A 142 -23.69 -6.21 -5.84
CA SER A 142 -22.74 -7.27 -5.55
C SER A 142 -21.80 -6.90 -4.42
N GLU A 143 -21.08 -7.89 -3.91
CA GLU A 143 -19.95 -7.69 -3.01
C GLU A 143 -18.65 -8.14 -3.69
N GLY A 144 -17.54 -7.56 -3.25
CA GLY A 144 -16.20 -7.97 -3.67
C GLY A 144 -15.23 -7.97 -2.49
N GLN A 145 -14.03 -8.50 -2.72
CA GLN A 145 -12.96 -8.53 -1.72
C GLN A 145 -11.89 -7.50 -2.06
N ALA A 146 -11.48 -6.73 -1.05
CA ALA A 146 -10.38 -5.79 -1.12
C ALA A 146 -9.29 -6.18 -0.12
N PHE A 147 -8.04 -6.14 -0.54
CA PHE A 147 -6.91 -6.04 0.37
C PHE A 147 -6.44 -4.59 0.42
N CYS A 148 -6.11 -4.09 1.59
CA CYS A 148 -5.50 -2.77 1.74
C CYS A 148 -4.32 -2.82 2.71
N THR A 149 -3.23 -2.14 2.36
CA THR A 149 -2.16 -1.78 3.29
C THR A 149 -1.79 -0.31 3.21
N THR A 150 -1.30 0.25 4.31
CA THR A 150 -0.74 1.61 4.34
C THR A 150 0.77 1.66 4.12
N LEU A 151 1.40 0.51 3.85
CA LEU A 151 2.72 0.39 3.23
C LEU A 151 2.61 0.47 1.70
N GLY A 152 3.75 0.56 1.02
CA GLY A 152 3.84 0.52 -0.45
C GLY A 152 4.37 1.83 -1.05
N ALA A 153 5.04 2.68 -0.26
CA ALA A 153 5.93 3.65 -0.89
C ALA A 153 7.03 2.90 -1.65
N SER A 154 7.64 3.59 -2.62
CA SER A 154 8.73 3.05 -3.44
C SER A 154 9.84 2.38 -2.63
N VAL A 155 10.19 2.93 -1.47
CA VAL A 155 11.22 2.39 -0.56
C VAL A 155 10.74 1.25 0.33
N ASP A 156 9.44 1.11 0.58
CA ASP A 156 8.92 -0.06 1.31
C ASP A 156 9.06 -1.32 0.44
N MET A 157 9.01 -1.18 -0.89
CA MET A 157 9.12 -2.29 -1.84
C MET A 157 10.52 -2.95 -1.88
N LEU A 158 11.47 -2.41 -1.12
CA LEU A 158 12.78 -3.03 -0.92
C LEU A 158 12.67 -4.27 -0.04
N ASP A 159 11.75 -4.24 0.91
CA ASP A 159 11.42 -5.35 1.76
C ASP A 159 10.88 -6.52 0.93
N LYS A 160 11.54 -7.68 1.05
CA LYS A 160 11.19 -8.89 0.30
C LYS A 160 9.88 -9.49 0.81
N ASP A 161 9.59 -9.36 2.10
CA ASP A 161 8.45 -9.96 2.76
C ASP A 161 7.17 -9.16 2.47
N LEU A 162 7.27 -7.83 2.33
CA LEU A 162 6.19 -6.99 1.80
C LEU A 162 5.84 -7.37 0.36
N ARG A 163 6.86 -7.54 -0.49
CA ARG A 163 6.65 -8.01 -1.87
C ARG A 163 5.97 -9.37 -1.90
N ARG A 164 6.37 -10.29 -1.01
CA ARG A 164 5.75 -11.61 -0.89
C ARG A 164 4.30 -11.52 -0.44
N LEU A 165 3.97 -10.63 0.51
CA LEU A 165 2.60 -10.35 0.90
C LEU A 165 1.75 -9.88 -0.29
N PHE A 166 2.28 -9.04 -1.17
CA PHE A 166 1.56 -8.58 -2.37
C PHE A 166 1.33 -9.70 -3.37
N VAL A 167 2.36 -10.50 -3.68
CA VAL A 167 2.22 -11.65 -4.58
C VAL A 167 1.22 -12.65 -4.02
N ASN A 168 1.34 -13.02 -2.75
CA ASN A 168 0.41 -13.95 -2.11
C ASN A 168 -1.03 -13.42 -2.10
N THR A 169 -1.22 -12.12 -1.82
CA THR A 169 -2.53 -11.48 -1.88
C THR A 169 -3.12 -11.50 -3.29
N ALA A 170 -2.33 -11.27 -4.34
CA ALA A 170 -2.79 -11.35 -5.72
C ALA A 170 -3.31 -12.75 -6.06
N TYR A 171 -2.58 -13.80 -5.64
CA TYR A 171 -3.02 -15.18 -5.81
C TYR A 171 -4.33 -15.44 -5.07
N HIS A 172 -4.39 -15.06 -3.79
CA HIS A 172 -5.58 -15.26 -2.96
C HIS A 172 -6.82 -14.57 -3.54
N LEU A 173 -6.71 -13.30 -3.91
CA LEU A 173 -7.81 -12.51 -4.48
C LEU A 173 -8.30 -13.03 -5.83
N THR A 174 -7.48 -13.78 -6.56
CA THR A 174 -7.83 -14.38 -7.86
C THR A 174 -8.19 -15.86 -7.76
N GLY A 175 -8.32 -16.39 -6.53
CA GLY A 175 -8.68 -17.80 -6.28
C GLY A 175 -7.55 -18.79 -6.56
N LEU A 176 -6.33 -18.31 -6.78
CA LEU A 176 -5.13 -19.14 -6.93
C LEU A 176 -4.56 -19.51 -5.55
N LYS A 177 -4.01 -20.72 -5.44
CA LYS A 177 -3.34 -21.16 -4.20
C LYS A 177 -2.02 -20.42 -4.03
N THR A 178 -1.77 -19.87 -2.85
CA THR A 178 -0.48 -19.24 -2.54
C THR A 178 0.65 -20.26 -2.54
N ASN A 179 1.80 -19.88 -3.08
CA ASN A 179 3.02 -20.68 -2.97
C ASN A 179 3.51 -20.63 -1.50
N LYS A 180 4.13 -21.71 -1.01
CA LYS A 180 4.76 -21.75 0.32
C LYS A 180 5.83 -20.66 0.48
N ALA A 181 6.54 -20.34 -0.61
CA ALA A 181 7.49 -19.25 -0.67
C ALA A 181 7.53 -18.70 -2.10
N ALA A 182 6.65 -17.75 -2.43
CA ALA A 182 6.69 -17.11 -3.74
C ALA A 182 8.05 -16.43 -3.96
N ASP A 183 8.62 -16.64 -5.15
CA ASP A 183 9.78 -15.88 -5.61
C ASP A 183 9.33 -14.44 -5.87
N VAL A 184 10.06 -13.52 -5.27
CA VAL A 184 9.80 -12.08 -5.29
C VAL A 184 11.05 -11.28 -5.60
N GLN A 185 12.07 -11.93 -6.16
CA GLN A 185 13.22 -11.23 -6.73
C GLN A 185 12.74 -10.18 -7.73
N PHE A 186 13.49 -9.09 -7.83
CA PHE A 186 13.16 -8.06 -8.81
C PHE A 186 13.38 -8.61 -10.21
N VAL A 187 12.38 -8.47 -11.08
CA VAL A 187 12.51 -8.86 -12.49
C VAL A 187 13.42 -7.87 -13.23
N ASP A 188 13.25 -6.58 -12.92
CA ASP A 188 14.05 -5.49 -13.45
C ASP A 188 14.82 -4.80 -12.33
N HIS A 189 15.91 -4.13 -12.68
CA HIS A 189 16.69 -3.37 -11.71
C HIS A 189 15.82 -2.31 -10.99
N PHE A 190 15.71 -2.44 -9.67
CA PHE A 190 14.86 -1.60 -8.84
C PHE A 190 15.69 -0.74 -7.87
N GLN A 191 15.88 0.53 -8.23
CA GLN A 191 16.50 1.54 -7.37
C GLN A 191 15.48 2.63 -7.05
N PRO A 192 14.64 2.45 -6.02
CA PRO A 192 13.63 3.42 -5.69
C PRO A 192 14.28 4.68 -5.11
N THR A 193 13.62 5.81 -5.34
CA THR A 193 13.90 7.01 -4.56
C THR A 193 13.07 7.02 -3.29
N PHE A 194 13.52 7.79 -2.29
CA PHE A 194 12.63 8.18 -1.21
C PHE A 194 11.41 8.95 -1.74
N TYR A 195 10.26 8.79 -1.11
CA TYR A 195 9.01 9.40 -1.58
C TYR A 195 8.99 10.91 -1.35
N GLY A 196 8.55 11.65 -2.37
CA GLY A 196 8.47 13.10 -2.34
C GLY A 196 7.99 13.67 -3.66
N PHE A 197 7.61 14.95 -3.64
CA PHE A 197 7.17 15.63 -4.84
C PHE A 197 8.37 16.14 -5.65
N ASN A 198 8.34 15.90 -6.96
CA ASN A 198 9.22 16.60 -7.90
C ASN A 198 8.49 17.82 -8.47
N ASN A 199 8.79 18.98 -7.91
CA ASN A 199 8.17 20.26 -8.29
C ASN A 199 8.94 20.99 -9.40
N VAL A 200 9.91 20.34 -10.05
CA VAL A 200 10.63 20.95 -11.18
C VAL A 200 9.66 21.10 -12.35
N LYS A 201 9.41 22.35 -12.75
CA LYS A 201 8.47 22.69 -13.82
C LYS A 201 8.80 21.92 -15.10
N GLY A 202 7.82 21.18 -15.62
CA GLY A 202 7.93 20.42 -16.84
C GLY A 202 8.72 19.10 -16.72
N TYR A 203 9.15 18.69 -15.54
CA TYR A 203 9.91 17.44 -15.34
C TYR A 203 9.23 16.23 -15.98
N TYR A 204 8.00 15.93 -15.58
CA TYR A 204 7.24 14.79 -16.09
C TYR A 204 6.88 14.93 -17.58
N ARG A 205 6.57 16.15 -18.05
CA ARG A 205 6.28 16.41 -19.48
C ARG A 205 7.50 16.16 -20.36
N LYS A 206 8.68 16.61 -19.95
CA LYS A 206 9.95 16.37 -20.67
C LYS A 206 10.29 14.89 -20.71
N ARG A 207 10.01 14.18 -19.62
CA ARG A 207 10.26 12.75 -19.51
C ARG A 207 9.37 11.92 -20.44
N ASN A 208 8.14 12.39 -20.68
CA ASN A 208 7.21 11.84 -21.68
C ASN A 208 7.10 10.30 -21.64
N LEU A 209 7.06 9.73 -20.42
CA LEU A 209 7.00 8.29 -20.24
C LEU A 209 5.74 7.71 -20.88
N ARG A 210 5.91 6.58 -21.54
CA ARG A 210 4.87 5.80 -22.21
C ARG A 210 4.71 4.46 -21.51
N ILE A 211 3.58 3.80 -21.73
CA ILE A 211 3.33 2.44 -21.23
C ILE A 211 4.46 1.49 -21.65
N SER A 212 5.01 1.67 -22.85
CA SER A 212 6.14 0.86 -23.36
C SER A 212 7.41 0.95 -22.51
N ASP A 213 7.60 2.03 -21.76
CA ASP A 213 8.80 2.24 -20.95
C ASP A 213 8.77 1.39 -19.66
N PHE A 214 7.60 0.84 -19.31
CA PHE A 214 7.37 -0.04 -18.16
C PHE A 214 7.29 -1.52 -18.54
N LYS A 215 7.71 -1.89 -19.77
CA LYS A 215 7.81 -3.30 -20.16
C LYS A 215 8.93 -3.98 -19.39
N LEU A 216 8.77 -5.28 -19.14
CA LEU A 216 9.83 -6.11 -18.56
C LEU A 216 11.14 -5.97 -19.37
N GLY A 217 12.27 -5.92 -18.67
CA GLY A 217 13.59 -5.61 -19.22
C GLY A 217 13.88 -4.11 -19.36
N SER A 218 12.94 -3.24 -19.00
CA SER A 218 13.09 -1.78 -19.11
C SER A 218 13.29 -1.12 -17.73
N ASN A 219 13.99 0.01 -17.69
CA ASN A 219 14.14 0.81 -16.47
C ASN A 219 13.47 2.18 -16.65
N ALA A 220 12.22 2.29 -16.20
CA ALA A 220 11.48 3.55 -16.18
C ALA A 220 11.82 4.45 -14.98
N SER A 221 12.90 4.19 -14.22
CA SER A 221 13.23 4.88 -12.97
C SER A 221 13.12 6.40 -13.11
N THR A 222 12.23 7.00 -12.32
CA THR A 222 11.83 8.40 -12.42
C THR A 222 12.91 9.41 -12.02
N GLY A 223 14.19 9.01 -11.98
CA GLY A 223 15.34 9.82 -11.58
C GLY A 223 15.46 9.91 -10.06
N LEU A 224 16.40 10.71 -9.55
CA LEU A 224 16.63 10.88 -8.10
C LEU A 224 15.52 11.71 -7.45
N ALA A 225 15.18 11.41 -6.18
CA ALA A 225 14.34 12.28 -5.37
C ALA A 225 14.98 13.67 -5.31
N ASN A 226 14.15 14.72 -5.23
CA ASN A 226 14.65 16.04 -4.86
C ASN A 226 15.43 15.90 -3.53
N PRO A 227 16.75 16.17 -3.49
CA PRO A 227 17.58 15.91 -2.31
C PRO A 227 17.07 16.63 -1.06
N LYS A 228 16.41 17.79 -1.24
CA LYS A 228 15.81 18.55 -0.14
C LYS A 228 14.56 17.90 0.47
N SER A 229 13.93 16.97 -0.26
CA SER A 229 12.69 16.29 0.14
C SER A 229 12.91 14.90 0.74
N ALA A 230 14.13 14.36 0.60
CA ALA A 230 14.55 13.08 1.13
C ALA A 230 15.25 13.29 2.48
N PRO A 231 14.92 12.52 3.52
CA PRO A 231 15.69 12.52 4.75
C PRO A 231 17.12 12.01 4.49
N ALA A 232 18.00 12.19 5.47
CA ALA A 232 19.36 11.63 5.43
C ALA A 232 19.39 10.09 5.39
N TRP A 233 18.25 9.43 5.57
CA TRP A 233 18.11 7.99 5.47
C TRP A 233 18.46 7.46 4.06
N ARG A 234 19.12 6.31 4.05
CA ARG A 234 19.44 5.51 2.86
C ARG A 234 19.17 4.04 3.21
N PRO A 235 18.73 3.21 2.25
CA PRO A 235 18.64 1.78 2.49
C PRO A 235 20.03 1.23 2.87
N MET A 236 20.11 0.42 3.92
CA MET A 236 21.38 -0.13 4.43
C MET A 236 22.00 -1.16 3.50
N LEU A 237 21.17 -1.90 2.77
CA LEU A 237 21.62 -2.94 1.83
C LEU A 237 21.69 -2.36 0.41
N PRO A 238 22.78 -2.60 -0.33
CA PRO A 238 22.77 -2.40 -1.77
C PRO A 238 21.82 -3.45 -2.37
N PHE A 239 20.97 -3.03 -3.30
CA PHE A 239 20.34 -3.98 -4.23
C PHE A 239 21.41 -4.68 -5.06
#